data_AF-A0A1F2SYP0-F1
#
_entry.id   AF-A0A1F2SYP0-F1
#
_cell.length_a   1.000
_cell.length_b   1.000
_cell.length_c   1.000
_cell.angle_alpha   90.00
_cell.angle_beta   90.00
_cell.angle_gamma   90.00
#
_symmetry.space_group_name_H-M   'P 1'
#
loop_
_entity.id
_entity.type
_entity.pdbx_description
1 polymer ?
#
loop_
_entity_poly.entity_id
_entity_poly.type
_entity_poly.pdbx_seq_one_letter_code
_entity_poly.pdbx_strand_id
1 'polypeptide(L)' 'MADDLERVLKGLDEAAAFARTYRFEMTDEYRALIARVEALPANRPGADKSWVWRLIDSSARFYKSAVRVR' A
#
# COMPACT_ATOMS: atom_id res chain seq x y z
N MET A 1 24.85 15.06 8.62
CA MET A 1 23.63 15.43 9.39
C MET A 1 22.71 16.34 8.58
N ALA A 2 23.16 17.54 8.15
CA ALA A 2 22.36 18.42 7.29
C ALA A 2 22.06 17.79 5.91
N ASP A 3 23.08 17.22 5.28
CA ASP A 3 22.98 16.57 3.95
C ASP A 3 22.04 15.36 3.92
N ASP A 4 21.92 14.62 5.04
CA ASP A 4 21.02 13.47 5.13
C ASP A 4 19.56 13.90 5.24
N LEU A 5 19.28 14.95 6.02
CA LEU A 5 17.93 15.51 6.13
C LEU A 5 17.48 16.10 4.80
N GLU A 6 18.34 16.86 4.13
CA GLU A 6 18.06 17.45 2.82
C GLU A 6 17.77 16.37 1.77
N ARG A 7 18.58 15.30 1.75
CA ARG A 7 18.35 14.15 0.87
C ARG A 7 17.01 13.45 1.14
N VAL A 8 16.65 13.25 2.40
CA VAL A 8 15.36 12.64 2.78
C VAL A 8 14.19 13.50 2.35
N LEU A 9 14.24 14.82 2.61
CA LEU A 9 13.19 15.75 2.24
C LEU A 9 13.01 15.80 0.71
N LYS A 10 14.10 15.86 -0.04
CA LYS A 10 14.07 15.79 -1.51
C LYS A 10 13.44 14.49 -2.01
N GLY A 11 13.80 13.34 -1.41
CA GLY A 11 13.21 12.06 -1.75
C GLY A 11 11.70 11.99 -1.48
N LEU A 12 11.22 12.64 -0.40
CA LEU A 12 9.79 12.75 -0.11
C LEU A 12 9.06 13.63 -1.13
N ASP A 13 9.67 14.74 -1.56
CA ASP A 13 9.10 15.62 -2.58
C ASP A 13 8.99 14.91 -3.95
N GLU A 14 10.03 14.17 -4.34
CA GLU A 14 10.02 13.37 -5.57
C GLU A 14 8.96 12.26 -5.51
N ALA A 15 8.83 11.57 -4.38
CA ALA A 15 7.80 10.55 -4.18
C ALA A 15 6.39 11.15 -4.21
N ALA A 16 6.20 12.34 -3.61
CA ALA A 16 4.92 13.05 -3.63
C ALA A 16 4.57 13.55 -5.04
N ALA A 17 5.53 14.06 -5.80
CA ALA A 17 5.34 14.46 -7.19
C ALA A 17 4.97 13.25 -8.05
N PHE A 18 5.66 12.12 -7.88
CA PHE A 18 5.36 10.87 -8.56
C PHE A 18 3.96 10.34 -8.20
N ALA A 19 3.58 10.35 -6.92
CA ALA A 19 2.27 9.92 -6.46
C ALA A 19 1.12 10.68 -7.13
N ARG A 20 1.30 11.99 -7.39
CA ARG A 20 0.30 12.82 -8.10
C ARG A 20 0.12 12.45 -9.57
N THR A 21 1.05 11.72 -10.18
CA THR A 21 0.91 11.24 -11.56
C THR A 21 -0.04 10.03 -11.66
N TYR A 22 -0.22 9.30 -10.56
CA TYR A 22 -1.22 8.24 -10.51
C TYR A 22 -2.61 8.86 -10.39
N ARG A 23 -3.42 8.68 -11.43
CA ARG A 23 -4.86 8.86 -11.35
C ARG A 23 -5.50 7.51 -11.10
N PHE A 24 -6.03 7.32 -9.89
CA PHE A 24 -6.92 6.22 -9.58
C PHE A 24 -8.35 6.70 -9.77
N GLU A 25 -9.03 6.19 -10.79
CA GLU A 25 -10.47 6.43 -10.93
C GLU A 25 -11.22 5.49 -10.01
N MET A 26 -12.01 6.07 -9.11
CA MET A 26 -12.87 5.32 -8.20
C MET A 26 -14.16 4.94 -8.92
N THR A 27 -14.04 4.01 -9.86
CA THR A 27 -15.16 3.50 -10.66
C THR A 27 -16.21 2.84 -9.78
N ASP A 28 -17.43 2.71 -10.28
CA ASP A 28 -18.51 2.04 -9.55
C ASP A 28 -18.17 0.57 -9.25
N GLU A 29 -17.44 -0.09 -10.15
CA GLU A 29 -16.92 -1.45 -9.95
C GLU A 29 -15.93 -1.50 -8.78
N TYR A 30 -15.01 -0.53 -8.70
CA TYR A 30 -14.04 -0.46 -7.61
C TYR A 30 -14.71 -0.15 -6.27
N ARG A 31 -15.73 0.72 -6.27
CA ARG A 31 -16.58 0.99 -5.09
C ARG A 31 -17.34 -0.26 -4.64
N ALA A 32 -17.90 -1.00 -5.58
CA ALA A 32 -18.59 -2.26 -5.29
C ALA A 32 -17.62 -3.31 -4.72
N LEU A 33 -16.39 -3.36 -5.21
CA LEU A 33 -15.34 -4.23 -4.65
C LEU A 33 -15.01 -3.84 -3.21
N ILE A 34 -14.79 -2.56 -2.92
CA ILE A 34 -14.53 -2.07 -1.55
C ILE A 34 -15.67 -2.50 -0.62
N ALA A 35 -16.92 -2.23 -1.00
CA ALA A 35 -18.08 -2.58 -0.18
C ALA A 35 -18.15 -4.09 0.10
N ARG A 36 -17.84 -4.94 -0.89
CA ARG A 36 -17.78 -6.41 -0.70
C ARG A 36 -16.68 -6.82 0.27
N VAL A 37 -15.50 -6.22 0.15
CA VAL A 37 -14.36 -6.49 1.04
C VAL A 37 -14.67 -6.06 2.47
N GLU A 38 -15.24 -4.87 2.68
CA GLU A 38 -15.62 -4.38 4.00
C GLU A 38 -16.71 -5.24 4.67
N ALA A 39 -17.62 -5.82 3.89
CA ALA A 39 -18.66 -6.69 4.40
C ALA A 39 -18.14 -8.05 4.93
N LEU A 40 -16.92 -8.46 4.56
CA LEU A 40 -16.32 -9.72 4.99
C LEU A 40 -16.17 -9.76 6.52
N PRO A 41 -16.48 -10.89 7.19
CA PRO A 41 -16.40 -11.00 8.64
C PRO A 41 -15.04 -10.59 9.23
N ALA A 42 -13.95 -10.91 8.53
CA ALA A 42 -12.58 -10.58 8.94
C ALA A 42 -12.26 -9.07 8.91
N ASN A 43 -13.08 -8.27 8.22
CA ASN A 43 -12.87 -6.83 8.03
C ASN A 43 -13.78 -5.95 8.89
N ARG A 44 -14.71 -6.57 9.65
CA ARG A 44 -15.60 -5.84 10.56
C ARG A 44 -14.84 -5.28 11.76
N PRO A 45 -15.33 -4.19 12.38
CA PRO A 45 -14.81 -3.71 13.65
C PRO A 45 -14.81 -4.84 14.71
N GLY A 46 -13.70 -5.01 15.43
CA GLY A 46 -13.55 -6.04 16.45
C GLY A 46 -13.17 -7.45 15.94
N ALA A 47 -13.06 -7.66 14.63
CA ALA A 47 -12.56 -8.93 14.09
C ALA A 47 -11.09 -9.15 14.47
N ASP A 48 -10.69 -10.42 14.63
CA ASP A 48 -9.29 -10.78 14.79
C ASP A 48 -8.50 -10.47 13.51
N LYS A 49 -7.47 -9.62 13.66
CA LYS A 49 -6.57 -9.19 12.59
C LYS A 49 -5.17 -9.79 12.71
N SER A 50 -4.99 -10.84 13.51
CA SER A 50 -3.72 -11.58 13.63
C SER A 50 -3.17 -12.05 12.28
N TRP A 51 -4.04 -12.29 11.30
CA TRP A 51 -3.67 -12.65 9.93
C TRP A 51 -2.98 -11.51 9.15
N VAL A 52 -3.25 -10.25 9.47
CA VAL A 52 -2.70 -9.08 8.75
C VAL A 52 -1.18 -9.05 8.85
N TRP A 53 -0.62 -9.35 10.02
CA TRP A 53 0.84 -9.40 10.20
C TRP A 53 1.51 -10.50 9.40
N ARG A 54 0.86 -11.67 9.32
CA ARG A 54 1.32 -12.78 8.48
C ARG A 54 1.28 -12.41 7.01
N LEU A 55 0.23 -11.70 6.57
CA LEU A 55 0.14 -11.19 5.21
C LEU A 55 1.28 -10.19 4.92
N ILE A 56 1.49 -9.19 5.79
CA ILE A 56 2.55 -8.18 5.63
C ILE A 56 3.92 -8.85 5.51
N ASP A 57 4.26 -9.77 6.41
CA ASP A 57 5.55 -10.48 6.36
C ASP A 57 5.67 -11.31 5.06
N SER A 58 4.62 -12.03 4.67
CA SER A 58 4.62 -12.81 3.43
C SER A 58 4.82 -11.93 2.19
N SER A 59 4.15 -10.78 2.12
CA SER A 59 4.28 -9.82 1.03
C SER A 59 5.68 -9.22 1.00
N ALA A 60 6.24 -8.84 2.15
CA ALA A 60 7.59 -8.32 2.24
C ALA A 60 8.64 -9.32 1.74
N ARG A 61 8.50 -10.61 2.11
CA ARG A 61 9.37 -11.68 1.60
C ARG A 61 9.21 -11.86 0.09
N PHE A 62 7.97 -11.92 -0.39
CA PHE A 62 7.68 -12.05 -1.82
C PHE A 62 8.35 -10.93 -2.63
N TYR A 63 8.13 -9.67 -2.25
CA TYR A 63 8.71 -8.53 -2.97
C TYR A 63 10.24 -8.46 -2.88
N LYS A 64 10.85 -8.90 -1.78
CA LYS A 64 12.32 -9.04 -1.69
C LYS A 64 12.87 -10.07 -2.68
N SER A 65 12.13 -11.15 -2.91
CA SER A 65 12.52 -12.22 -3.84
C SER A 65 12.03 -12.02 -5.28
N ALA A 66 11.17 -11.03 -5.52
CA ALA A 66 10.55 -10.82 -6.82
C ALA A 66 11.60 -10.30 -7.80
N VAL A 67 11.92 -11.12 -8.82
CA VAL A 67 12.77 -10.68 -9.94
C VAL A 67 11.93 -9.77 -10.82
N ARG A 68 12.38 -8.54 -11.01
CA ARG A 68 11.73 -7.57 -11.90
C ARG A 68 11.96 -8.03 -13.34
N VAL A 69 10.93 -8.61 -13.96
CA VAL A 69 10.94 -8.89 -15.39
C VAL A 69 10.78 -7.57 -16.13
N ARG A 70 11.74 -7.25 -17.01
CA ARG A 70 11.72 -6.07 -17.89
C ARG A 70 10.99 -6.38 -19.18
#